data_AF-A0A357N757-F1
#
_entry.id   AF-A0A357N757-F1
#
_cell.length_a   1.000
_cell.length_b   1.000
_cell.length_c   1.000
_cell.angle_alpha   90.00
_cell.angle_beta   90.00
_cell.angle_gamma   90.00
#
_symmetry.space_group_name_H-M   'P 1'
#
loop_
_entity.id
_entity.type
_entity.pdbx_description
1 polymer ?
#
loop_
_entity_poly.entity_id
_entity_poly.type
_entity_poly.pdbx_seq_one_letter_code
_entity_poly.pdbx_strand_id
1 'polypeptide(L)'
;MAIDPKELREAFGSFMTGVTIVTSTSADGEPIGFTANSFASVSLDPPLLLVSIANASGNYDNFVGAKRFAINILSEAQTDASNTFARRNPDRFAAVSWTNSALGSPILDEVSAWFDCTMHTVVEAGDHAVLIGQVEHFHTAGLPGLGYYRGGYFTPAKVATEVMTDTKGLISAIIAHDDSLLLVPAPEGGWALPTVEIGNEGADNALERIFARHQPGASPSFVYSVYTDTDTHRQFVTFLCSTPEAKAQQGEYISLRDVPGLAIPDAAVKSMLQRYCRESALKTYGTYYGNHTCGVVKELIGRES
;
A
#
# COMPACT_ATOMS: atom_id res chain seq x y z
N MET A 1 11.94 34.93 -16.92
CA MET A 1 11.71 34.67 -15.48
C MET A 1 12.49 33.44 -15.11
N ALA A 2 13.25 33.47 -14.01
CA ALA A 2 13.84 32.26 -13.45
C ALA A 2 12.74 31.48 -12.73
N ILE A 3 12.72 30.15 -12.89
CA ILE A 3 11.80 29.27 -12.18
C ILE A 3 12.28 29.18 -10.72
N ASP A 4 11.39 29.40 -9.75
CA ASP A 4 11.72 29.16 -8.33
C ASP A 4 11.83 27.65 -8.07
N PRO A 5 12.99 27.13 -7.62
CA PRO A 5 13.17 25.71 -7.31
C PRO A 5 12.18 25.17 -6.27
N LYS A 6 11.70 26.00 -5.34
CA LYS A 6 10.72 25.60 -4.34
C LYS A 6 9.35 25.39 -4.99
N GLU A 7 8.89 26.33 -5.79
CA GLU A 7 7.62 26.21 -6.53
C GLU A 7 7.65 25.01 -7.49
N LEU A 8 8.77 24.79 -8.18
CA LEU A 8 8.94 23.64 -9.06
C LEU A 8 8.89 22.31 -8.29
N ARG A 9 9.55 22.22 -7.12
CA ARG A 9 9.49 21.03 -6.27
C ARG A 9 8.07 20.75 -5.76
N GLU A 10 7.35 21.79 -5.35
CA GLU A 10 5.95 21.67 -4.94
C GLU A 10 5.06 21.19 -6.10
N ALA A 11 5.30 21.70 -7.32
CA ALA A 11 4.60 21.25 -8.51
C ALA A 11 4.89 19.77 -8.84
N PHE A 12 6.16 19.32 -8.81
CA PHE A 12 6.49 17.91 -9.00
C PHE A 12 5.89 17.00 -7.92
N GLY A 13 5.84 17.48 -6.67
CA GLY A 13 5.22 16.75 -5.56
C GLY A 13 3.70 16.57 -5.66
N SER A 14 3.05 17.16 -6.67
CA SER A 14 1.64 16.91 -6.98
C SER A 14 1.41 15.57 -7.69
N PHE A 15 2.46 14.99 -8.30
CA PHE A 15 2.38 13.63 -8.84
C PHE A 15 2.58 12.63 -7.70
N MET A 16 1.56 11.82 -7.46
CA MET A 16 1.57 10.79 -6.43
C MET A 16 2.44 9.61 -6.87
N THR A 17 3.31 9.13 -5.97
CA THR A 17 4.24 8.03 -6.27
C THR A 17 4.20 6.97 -5.18
N GLY A 18 4.66 5.77 -5.52
CA GLY A 18 5.17 4.85 -4.50
C GLY A 18 6.52 5.32 -3.94
N VAL A 19 7.03 4.62 -2.94
CA VAL A 19 8.38 4.80 -2.40
C VAL A 19 9.21 3.57 -2.69
N THR A 20 10.43 3.78 -3.17
CA THR A 20 11.38 2.69 -3.44
C THR A 20 12.68 2.90 -2.67
N ILE A 21 13.38 1.81 -2.36
CA ILE A 21 14.80 1.85 -2.03
C ILE A 21 15.57 1.18 -3.17
N VAL A 22 16.44 1.95 -3.79
CA VAL A 22 17.38 1.46 -4.80
C VAL A 22 18.59 0.92 -4.07
N THR A 23 18.98 -0.32 -4.36
CA THR A 23 20.11 -1.00 -3.72
C THR A 23 21.10 -1.50 -4.75
N SER A 24 22.36 -1.57 -4.36
CA SER A 24 23.44 -2.20 -5.13
C SER A 24 24.55 -2.59 -4.16
N THR A 25 25.66 -3.05 -4.70
CA THR A 25 26.87 -3.41 -3.96
C THR A 25 28.02 -2.55 -4.49
N SER A 26 28.75 -1.89 -3.60
CA SER A 26 29.88 -1.05 -3.96
C SER A 26 31.04 -1.86 -4.55
N ALA A 27 32.04 -1.19 -5.11
CA ALA A 27 33.25 -1.85 -5.60
C ALA A 27 34.01 -2.65 -4.52
N ASP A 28 33.87 -2.24 -3.25
CA ASP A 28 34.49 -2.89 -2.10
C ASP A 28 33.65 -4.06 -1.55
N GLY A 29 32.47 -4.34 -2.15
CA GLY A 29 31.57 -5.42 -1.72
C GLY A 29 30.57 -5.01 -0.65
N GLU A 30 30.51 -3.74 -0.28
CA GLU A 30 29.60 -3.24 0.76
C GLU A 30 28.20 -2.91 0.19
N PRO A 31 27.12 -3.24 0.90
CA PRO A 31 25.77 -2.93 0.45
C PRO A 31 25.54 -1.41 0.50
N ILE A 32 25.01 -0.86 -0.59
CA ILE A 32 24.67 0.54 -0.73
C ILE A 32 23.23 0.70 -1.16
N GLY A 33 22.59 1.78 -0.73
CA GLY A 33 21.23 2.07 -1.16
C GLY A 33 20.76 3.47 -0.83
N PHE A 34 19.71 3.91 -1.51
CA PHE A 34 19.07 5.20 -1.29
C PHE A 34 17.57 5.12 -1.55
N THR A 35 16.81 5.93 -0.83
CA THR A 35 15.38 6.09 -1.08
C THR A 35 15.16 6.93 -2.33
N ALA A 36 14.27 6.48 -3.21
CA ALA A 36 13.85 7.20 -4.40
C ALA A 36 12.35 7.06 -4.64
N ASN A 37 11.74 8.12 -5.13
CA ASN A 37 10.35 8.12 -5.59
C ASN A 37 10.22 8.58 -7.05
N SER A 38 11.35 8.67 -7.77
CA SER A 38 11.45 8.97 -9.21
C SER A 38 11.34 7.73 -10.10
N PHE A 39 10.95 6.59 -9.53
CA PHE A 39 10.83 5.31 -10.22
C PHE A 39 9.71 5.35 -11.28
N ALA A 40 9.95 4.72 -12.42
CA ALA A 40 8.93 4.43 -13.42
C ALA A 40 9.21 3.12 -14.16
N SER A 41 8.16 2.39 -14.53
CA SER A 41 8.24 1.34 -15.55
C SER A 41 8.36 1.98 -16.94
N VAL A 42 9.17 1.39 -17.82
CA VAL A 42 9.51 1.97 -19.13
C VAL A 42 9.06 1.09 -20.28
N SER A 43 9.36 -0.21 -20.24
CA SER A 43 9.07 -1.14 -21.32
C SER A 43 8.79 -2.54 -20.78
N LEU A 44 7.93 -3.29 -21.47
CA LEU A 44 7.67 -4.71 -21.17
C LEU A 44 8.54 -5.65 -22.01
N ASP A 45 8.89 -5.28 -23.25
CA ASP A 45 9.75 -6.06 -24.14
C ASP A 45 10.69 -5.14 -24.94
N PRO A 46 11.99 -5.05 -24.58
CA PRO A 46 12.62 -5.69 -23.41
C PRO A 46 12.09 -5.09 -22.10
N PRO A 47 12.18 -5.82 -20.96
CA PRO A 47 11.64 -5.35 -19.68
C PRO A 47 12.55 -4.28 -19.07
N LEU A 48 12.16 -3.01 -19.18
CA LEU A 48 12.95 -1.86 -18.71
C LEU A 48 12.22 -1.06 -17.64
N LEU A 49 12.99 -0.55 -16.69
CA LEU A 49 12.57 0.42 -15.68
C LEU A 49 13.60 1.55 -15.56
N LEU A 50 13.21 2.64 -14.90
CA LEU A 50 14.13 3.74 -14.58
C LEU A 50 13.99 4.23 -13.14
N VAL A 51 15.06 4.85 -12.64
CA VAL A 51 15.08 5.63 -11.40
C VAL A 51 16.16 6.71 -11.49
N SER A 52 15.93 7.88 -10.87
CA SER A 52 16.90 8.98 -10.88
C SER A 52 17.68 9.06 -9.58
N ILE A 53 19.00 9.28 -9.68
CA ILE A 53 19.90 9.56 -8.56
C ILE A 53 20.43 11.00 -8.67
N ALA A 54 20.44 11.73 -7.56
CA ALA A 54 20.99 13.09 -7.52
C ALA A 54 22.52 13.08 -7.66
N ASN A 55 23.06 14.04 -8.40
CA ASN A 55 24.52 14.19 -8.57
C ASN A 55 25.21 14.50 -7.22
N ALA A 56 24.48 15.08 -6.27
CA ALA A 56 24.94 15.35 -4.91
C ALA A 56 24.90 14.12 -3.97
N SER A 57 24.41 12.97 -4.44
CA SER A 57 24.34 11.75 -3.63
C SER A 57 25.74 11.24 -3.29
N GLY A 58 25.96 10.86 -2.03
CA GLY A 58 27.21 10.20 -1.62
C GLY A 58 27.43 8.83 -2.27
N ASN A 59 26.39 8.25 -2.87
CA ASN A 59 26.47 6.98 -3.60
C ASN A 59 26.48 7.18 -5.12
N TYR A 60 26.58 8.41 -5.63
CA TYR A 60 26.48 8.71 -7.06
C TYR A 60 27.44 7.86 -7.91
N ASP A 61 28.74 7.98 -7.65
CA ASP A 61 29.78 7.28 -8.42
C ASP A 61 29.63 5.77 -8.36
N ASN A 62 29.22 5.24 -7.19
CA ASN A 62 28.99 3.81 -7.03
C ASN A 62 27.81 3.32 -7.89
N PHE A 63 26.70 4.05 -7.95
CA PHE A 63 25.54 3.64 -8.75
C PHE A 63 25.75 3.86 -10.25
N VAL A 64 26.38 4.96 -10.65
CA VAL A 64 26.70 5.22 -12.07
C VAL A 64 27.72 4.20 -12.60
N GLY A 65 28.66 3.75 -11.76
CA GLY A 65 29.60 2.68 -12.08
C GLY A 65 29.07 1.26 -11.88
N ALA A 66 27.89 1.09 -11.27
CA ALA A 66 27.34 -0.22 -10.94
C ALA A 66 26.87 -0.95 -12.21
N LYS A 67 27.16 -2.25 -12.28
CA LYS A 67 26.64 -3.13 -13.34
C LYS A 67 25.23 -3.64 -13.06
N ARG A 68 24.82 -3.60 -11.79
CA ARG A 68 23.61 -4.24 -11.26
C ARG A 68 23.04 -3.38 -10.15
N PHE A 69 21.73 -3.36 -10.05
CA PHE A 69 21.02 -2.73 -8.95
C PHE A 69 19.66 -3.39 -8.78
N ALA A 70 19.04 -3.23 -7.62
CA ALA A 70 17.68 -3.63 -7.39
C ALA A 70 16.80 -2.45 -6.99
N ILE A 71 15.52 -2.56 -7.32
CA ILE A 71 14.44 -1.67 -6.88
C ILE A 71 13.62 -2.43 -5.85
N ASN A 72 13.51 -1.90 -4.64
CA ASN A 72 12.67 -2.43 -3.57
C ASN A 72 11.47 -1.49 -3.39
N ILE A 73 10.28 -1.89 -3.85
CA ILE A 73 9.04 -1.11 -3.66
C ILE A 73 8.55 -1.35 -2.23
N LEU A 74 8.59 -0.31 -1.41
CA LEU A 74 8.30 -0.41 0.02
C LEU A 74 6.84 -0.70 0.29
N SER A 75 6.56 -1.50 1.32
CA SER A 75 5.21 -1.67 1.87
C SER A 75 4.85 -0.55 2.85
N GLU A 76 3.56 -0.38 3.15
CA GLU A 76 3.06 0.66 4.07
C GLU A 76 3.76 0.67 5.45
N ALA A 77 4.21 -0.49 5.93
CA ALA A 77 4.93 -0.62 7.20
C ALA A 77 6.37 -0.06 7.17
N GLN A 78 6.93 0.19 5.99
CA GLN A 78 8.36 0.49 5.81
C GLN A 78 8.67 2.00 5.73
N THR A 79 7.87 2.82 6.41
CA THR A 79 8.13 4.27 6.52
C THR A 79 9.50 4.56 7.14
N ASP A 80 9.91 3.79 8.16
CA ASP A 80 11.20 3.96 8.83
C ASP A 80 12.39 3.56 7.96
N ALA A 81 12.23 2.52 7.12
CA ALA A 81 13.22 2.15 6.13
C ALA A 81 13.41 3.29 5.10
N SER A 82 12.32 3.84 4.57
CA SER A 82 12.37 5.01 3.68
C SER A 82 13.14 6.18 4.30
N ASN A 83 12.82 6.53 5.55
CA ASN A 83 13.49 7.61 6.27
C ASN A 83 14.98 7.33 6.48
N THR A 84 15.34 6.09 6.79
CA THR A 84 16.73 5.67 7.02
C THR A 84 17.55 5.80 5.75
N PHE A 85 17.03 5.32 4.61
CA PHE A 85 17.74 5.32 3.33
C PHE A 85 17.71 6.68 2.61
N ALA A 86 16.86 7.61 3.03
CA ALA A 86 16.85 9.00 2.57
C ALA A 86 17.89 9.88 3.30
N ARG A 87 18.29 9.50 4.52
CA ARG A 87 19.22 10.28 5.35
C ARG A 87 20.66 9.82 5.16
N ARG A 88 21.62 10.71 5.46
CA ARG A 88 23.05 10.37 5.49
C ARG A 88 23.37 9.57 6.76
N ASN A 89 23.04 8.28 6.75
CA ASN A 89 23.38 7.32 7.79
C ASN A 89 24.48 6.37 7.26
N PRO A 90 25.61 6.17 7.98
CA PRO A 90 26.65 5.23 7.59
C PRO A 90 26.25 3.76 7.68
N ASP A 91 25.24 3.40 8.48
CA ASP A 91 24.82 2.00 8.66
C ASP A 91 23.31 1.82 8.40
N ARG A 92 22.92 2.01 7.13
CA ARG A 92 21.51 1.92 6.71
C ARG A 92 20.99 0.49 6.74
N PHE A 93 21.86 -0.46 6.38
CA PHE A 93 21.50 -1.87 6.23
C PHE A 93 21.38 -2.61 7.56
N ALA A 94 21.92 -2.09 8.66
CA ALA A 94 21.62 -2.62 10.00
C ALA A 94 20.18 -2.34 10.48
N ALA A 95 19.47 -1.39 9.87
CA ALA A 95 18.11 -1.03 10.25
C ALA A 95 17.03 -1.86 9.54
N VAL A 96 17.41 -2.78 8.64
CA VAL A 96 16.48 -3.56 7.82
C VAL A 96 16.96 -5.00 7.67
N SER A 97 16.04 -5.96 7.54
CA SER A 97 16.35 -7.31 7.11
C SER A 97 16.46 -7.37 5.59
N TRP A 98 17.48 -8.07 5.08
CA TRP A 98 17.71 -8.17 3.65
C TRP A 98 18.54 -9.41 3.29
N THR A 99 18.44 -9.81 2.03
CA THR A 99 19.20 -10.92 1.45
C THR A 99 19.77 -10.52 0.09
N ASN A 100 20.81 -11.22 -0.38
CA ASN A 100 21.33 -10.99 -1.73
C ASN A 100 20.45 -11.68 -2.76
N SER A 101 20.14 -10.96 -3.84
CA SER A 101 19.50 -11.52 -5.03
C SER A 101 20.42 -12.49 -5.78
N ALA A 102 19.87 -13.15 -6.81
CA ALA A 102 20.65 -13.99 -7.72
C ALA A 102 21.77 -13.21 -8.44
N LEU A 103 21.57 -11.91 -8.71
CA LEU A 103 22.61 -11.04 -9.26
C LEU A 103 23.53 -10.41 -8.19
N GLY A 104 23.27 -10.65 -6.90
CA GLY A 104 24.06 -10.12 -5.79
C GLY A 104 23.70 -8.70 -5.35
N SER A 105 22.53 -8.19 -5.76
CA SER A 105 21.98 -6.92 -5.28
C SER A 105 21.23 -7.16 -3.95
N PRO A 106 21.30 -6.25 -2.96
CA PRO A 106 20.51 -6.38 -1.74
C PRO A 106 19.00 -6.27 -1.99
N ILE A 107 18.22 -7.26 -1.55
CA ILE A 107 16.75 -7.27 -1.57
C ILE A 107 16.24 -7.18 -0.14
N LEU A 108 15.43 -6.17 0.14
CA LEU A 108 14.84 -5.98 1.46
C LEU A 108 13.67 -6.93 1.67
N ASP A 109 13.51 -7.43 2.90
CA ASP A 109 12.37 -8.25 3.27
C ASP A 109 11.10 -7.39 3.40
N GLU A 110 9.92 -8.03 3.35
CA GLU A 110 8.60 -7.39 3.57
C GLU A 110 8.26 -6.20 2.64
N VAL A 111 8.94 -6.12 1.49
CA VAL A 111 8.62 -5.18 0.42
C VAL A 111 7.36 -5.59 -0.33
N SER A 112 6.64 -4.62 -0.88
CA SER A 112 5.48 -4.87 -1.74
C SER A 112 5.87 -5.63 -3.02
N ALA A 113 6.99 -5.23 -3.62
CA ALA A 113 7.60 -5.90 -4.76
C ALA A 113 9.09 -5.55 -4.85
N TRP A 114 9.85 -6.36 -5.59
CA TRP A 114 11.23 -6.02 -5.95
C TRP A 114 11.57 -6.41 -7.38
N PHE A 115 12.57 -5.72 -7.95
CA PHE A 115 13.12 -5.97 -9.29
C PHE A 115 14.64 -5.98 -9.20
N ASP A 116 15.27 -7.05 -9.66
CA ASP A 116 16.72 -7.19 -9.76
C ASP A 116 17.17 -6.98 -11.21
N CYS A 117 18.05 -6.01 -11.42
CA CYS A 117 18.31 -5.44 -12.72
C CYS A 117 19.79 -5.48 -13.09
N THR A 118 20.05 -5.61 -14.39
CA THR A 118 21.32 -5.22 -14.99
C THR A 118 21.25 -3.77 -15.47
N MET A 119 22.34 -3.01 -15.33
CA MET A 119 22.40 -1.63 -15.82
C MET A 119 22.33 -1.63 -17.34
N HIS A 120 21.29 -1.03 -17.90
CA HIS A 120 21.11 -0.90 -19.35
C HIS A 120 21.80 0.38 -19.87
N THR A 121 21.51 1.52 -19.24
CA THR A 121 22.19 2.78 -19.55
C THR A 121 22.05 3.79 -18.42
N VAL A 122 22.97 4.77 -18.39
CA VAL A 122 22.90 5.93 -17.51
C VAL A 122 22.81 7.18 -18.37
N VAL A 123 21.81 8.01 -18.10
CA VAL A 123 21.56 9.25 -18.86
C VAL A 123 21.73 10.45 -17.93
N GLU A 124 22.66 11.34 -18.27
CA GLU A 124 22.82 12.63 -17.59
C GLU A 124 21.59 13.51 -17.83
N ALA A 125 20.98 14.01 -16.76
CA ALA A 125 19.70 14.71 -16.80
C ALA A 125 19.65 15.91 -15.82
N GLY A 126 20.54 16.88 -16.02
CA GLY A 126 20.60 18.09 -15.20
C GLY A 126 21.33 17.85 -13.88
N ASP A 127 20.66 18.03 -12.75
CA ASP A 127 21.21 17.79 -11.40
C ASP A 127 21.05 16.34 -10.92
N HIS A 128 20.57 15.46 -11.82
CA HIS A 128 20.42 14.03 -11.61
C HIS A 128 20.97 13.23 -12.80
N ALA A 129 21.26 11.96 -12.56
CA ALA A 129 21.39 10.94 -13.59
C ALA A 129 20.20 9.98 -13.53
N VAL A 130 19.70 9.56 -14.70
CA VAL A 130 18.67 8.53 -14.84
C VAL A 130 19.35 7.19 -15.06
N LEU A 131 19.14 6.27 -14.13
CA LEU A 131 19.56 4.89 -14.22
C LEU A 131 18.45 4.10 -14.92
N ILE A 132 18.73 3.51 -16.07
CA ILE A 132 17.80 2.61 -16.77
C ILE A 132 18.30 1.19 -16.57
N GLY A 133 17.44 0.35 -16.00
CA GLY A 133 17.73 -1.05 -15.70
C GLY A 133 16.91 -1.98 -16.58
N GLN A 134 17.53 -3.07 -17.03
CA GLN A 134 16.83 -4.21 -17.61
C GLN A 134 16.54 -5.22 -16.49
N VAL A 135 15.26 -5.59 -16.35
CA VAL A 135 14.80 -6.51 -15.30
C VAL A 135 15.16 -7.93 -15.67
N GLU A 136 15.91 -8.61 -14.81
CA GLU A 136 16.26 -10.03 -14.96
C GLU A 136 15.40 -10.93 -14.06
N HIS A 137 15.13 -10.46 -12.84
CA HIS A 137 14.29 -11.16 -11.87
C HIS A 137 13.38 -10.17 -11.14
N PHE A 138 12.19 -10.62 -10.73
CA PHE A 138 11.27 -9.83 -9.93
C PHE A 138 10.37 -10.71 -9.08
N HIS A 139 9.78 -10.13 -8.05
CA HIS A 139 8.76 -10.77 -7.22
C HIS A 139 7.76 -9.72 -6.71
N THR A 140 6.53 -10.15 -6.46
CA THR A 140 5.51 -9.35 -5.79
C THR A 140 4.96 -10.12 -4.60
N ALA A 141 4.92 -9.48 -3.43
CA ALA A 141 4.40 -10.07 -2.20
C ALA A 141 2.91 -9.76 -1.99
N GLY A 142 2.31 -8.88 -2.79
CA GLY A 142 0.91 -8.44 -2.64
C GLY A 142 0.66 -7.53 -1.42
N LEU A 143 1.71 -7.11 -0.70
CA LEU A 143 1.58 -6.15 0.40
C LEU A 143 1.21 -4.75 -0.15
N PRO A 144 0.32 -3.99 0.51
CA PRO A 144 0.04 -2.60 0.14
C PRO A 144 1.32 -1.75 0.12
N GLY A 145 1.50 -0.95 -0.93
CA GLY A 145 2.70 -0.13 -1.13
C GLY A 145 2.66 1.19 -0.33
N LEU A 146 3.82 1.64 0.14
CA LEU A 146 3.99 2.95 0.74
C LEU A 146 3.90 4.04 -0.32
N GLY A 147 3.00 4.99 -0.11
CA GLY A 147 2.81 6.13 -0.98
C GLY A 147 3.55 7.39 -0.52
N TYR A 148 3.85 8.29 -1.45
CA TYR A 148 4.37 9.63 -1.20
C TYR A 148 3.63 10.68 -2.03
N TYR A 149 3.20 11.76 -1.38
CA TYR A 149 2.45 12.85 -1.99
C TYR A 149 2.68 14.16 -1.25
N ARG A 150 2.96 15.25 -1.98
CA ARG A 150 3.20 16.61 -1.44
C ARG A 150 4.12 16.67 -0.23
N GLY A 151 5.19 15.88 -0.23
CA GLY A 151 6.19 15.89 0.84
C GLY A 151 5.88 14.98 2.03
N GLY A 152 4.74 14.28 2.03
CA GLY A 152 4.33 13.36 3.09
C GLY A 152 4.14 11.93 2.59
N TYR A 153 4.28 10.98 3.50
CA TYR A 153 3.87 9.60 3.24
C TYR A 153 2.34 9.50 3.30
N PHE A 154 1.75 8.79 2.35
CA PHE A 154 0.36 8.38 2.43
C PHE A 154 0.30 6.86 2.33
N THR A 155 -0.61 6.29 3.10
CA THR A 155 -0.99 4.89 2.97
C THR A 155 -2.48 4.89 2.67
N PRO A 156 -2.97 4.07 1.73
CA PRO A 156 -4.39 3.83 1.57
C PRO A 156 -5.14 3.58 2.91
N ALA A 157 -4.46 3.03 3.92
CA ALA A 157 -4.97 2.91 5.29
C ALA A 157 -5.08 4.25 6.07
N LYS A 158 -4.14 5.20 5.91
CA LYS A 158 -4.16 6.51 6.62
C LYS A 158 -5.18 7.50 6.09
N VAL A 159 -5.35 7.59 4.77
CA VAL A 159 -6.35 8.50 4.16
C VAL A 159 -7.76 8.15 4.62
N ALA A 160 -7.97 6.87 4.86
CA ALA A 160 -9.17 6.30 5.39
C ALA A 160 -9.46 6.66 6.86
N THR A 161 -8.42 6.87 7.68
CA THR A 161 -8.55 7.21 9.11
C THR A 161 -8.63 8.71 9.37
N GLU A 162 -8.04 9.56 8.51
CA GLU A 162 -8.05 11.03 8.64
C GLU A 162 -9.38 11.71 8.24
N VAL A 163 -10.29 11.01 7.54
CA VAL A 163 -11.64 11.54 7.20
C VAL A 163 -12.57 11.62 8.43
N MET A 164 -12.14 11.13 9.60
CA MET A 164 -12.97 11.05 10.79
C MET A 164 -12.65 12.17 11.77
N THR A 165 -13.32 13.30 11.61
CA THR A 165 -13.38 14.34 12.63
C THR A 165 -14.66 14.18 13.46
N ASP A 166 -14.45 13.77 14.71
CA ASP A 166 -15.26 14.19 15.87
C ASP A 166 -16.66 13.57 16.10
N THR A 167 -16.99 12.41 15.53
CA THR A 167 -18.30 11.76 15.82
C THR A 167 -18.17 10.27 16.14
N LYS A 168 -18.99 9.79 17.10
CA LYS A 168 -19.15 8.36 17.44
C LYS A 168 -19.45 7.55 16.17
N GLY A 169 -18.47 6.78 15.69
CA GLY A 169 -18.57 5.97 14.48
C GLY A 169 -18.27 4.49 14.73
N LEU A 170 -18.60 3.66 13.76
CA LEU A 170 -18.34 2.21 13.75
C LEU A 170 -17.29 1.89 12.67
N ILE A 171 -16.25 1.17 13.06
CA ILE A 171 -15.24 0.63 12.15
C ILE A 171 -15.55 -0.83 11.91
N SER A 172 -15.64 -1.22 10.64
CA SER A 172 -15.81 -2.61 10.22
C SER A 172 -14.64 -3.03 9.33
N ALA A 173 -14.29 -4.32 9.35
CA ALA A 173 -13.22 -4.86 8.52
C ALA A 173 -13.72 -6.00 7.64
N ILE A 174 -13.55 -5.87 6.32
CA ILE A 174 -13.63 -6.99 5.37
C ILE A 174 -12.25 -7.64 5.36
N ILE A 175 -12.06 -8.67 6.18
CA ILE A 175 -10.81 -9.43 6.25
C ILE A 175 -10.92 -10.60 5.28
N ALA A 176 -10.30 -10.47 4.12
CA ALA A 176 -10.42 -11.43 3.03
C ALA A 176 -9.10 -12.18 2.77
N HIS A 177 -9.22 -13.45 2.39
CA HIS A 177 -8.13 -14.29 1.94
C HIS A 177 -8.66 -15.18 0.81
N ASP A 178 -8.01 -15.12 -0.36
CA ASP A 178 -8.47 -15.76 -1.60
C ASP A 178 -9.96 -15.47 -1.89
N ASP A 179 -10.76 -16.51 -2.10
CA ASP A 179 -12.21 -16.43 -2.38
C ASP A 179 -13.06 -16.54 -1.09
N SER A 180 -12.55 -16.08 0.04
CA SER A 180 -13.26 -16.11 1.33
C SER A 180 -13.11 -14.82 2.13
N LEU A 181 -14.10 -14.53 2.98
CA LEU A 181 -14.00 -13.45 3.96
C LEU A 181 -14.40 -13.89 5.35
N LEU A 182 -13.83 -13.24 6.36
CA LEU A 182 -14.18 -13.47 7.75
C LEU A 182 -15.52 -12.81 8.10
N LEU A 183 -16.44 -13.61 8.62
CA LEU A 183 -17.70 -13.17 9.19
C LEU A 183 -17.84 -13.65 10.64
N VAL A 184 -18.60 -12.88 11.43
CA VAL A 184 -18.88 -13.18 12.84
C VAL A 184 -20.38 -13.30 13.08
N PRO A 185 -20.82 -14.09 14.08
CA PRO A 185 -22.23 -14.15 14.44
C PRO A 185 -22.76 -12.77 14.85
N ALA A 186 -23.87 -12.34 14.25
CA ALA A 186 -24.54 -11.10 14.62
C ALA A 186 -25.31 -11.28 15.95
N PRO A 187 -25.37 -10.25 16.83
CA PRO A 187 -26.14 -10.33 18.07
C PRO A 187 -27.63 -10.62 17.87
N GLU A 188 -28.20 -10.16 16.75
CA GLU A 188 -29.60 -10.34 16.36
C GLU A 188 -29.86 -11.67 15.62
N GLY A 189 -28.83 -12.51 15.49
CA GLY A 189 -28.84 -13.73 14.69
C GLY A 189 -28.39 -13.49 13.25
N GLY A 190 -27.80 -14.51 12.62
CA GLY A 190 -27.17 -14.39 11.30
C GLY A 190 -25.70 -13.96 11.39
N TRP A 191 -25.22 -13.27 10.35
CA TRP A 191 -23.81 -12.93 10.15
C TRP A 191 -23.60 -11.42 10.03
N ALA A 192 -22.44 -10.97 10.51
CA ALA A 192 -21.98 -9.59 10.44
C ALA A 192 -20.49 -9.53 10.11
N LEU A 193 -20.02 -8.34 9.71
CA LEU A 193 -18.60 -8.05 9.65
C LEU A 193 -18.04 -7.90 11.08
N PRO A 194 -16.75 -8.21 11.29
CA PRO A 194 -16.03 -7.75 12.46
C PRO A 194 -16.11 -6.22 12.58
N THR A 195 -16.76 -5.73 13.65
CA THR A 195 -17.07 -4.30 13.83
C THR A 195 -16.82 -3.86 15.28
N VAL A 196 -16.27 -2.67 15.47
CA VAL A 196 -16.11 -2.03 16.78
C VAL A 196 -16.50 -0.54 16.74
N GLU A 197 -16.96 -0.01 17.86
CA GLU A 197 -17.13 1.45 18.02
C GLU A 197 -15.77 2.14 18.14
N ILE A 198 -15.66 3.31 17.52
CA ILE A 198 -14.51 4.20 17.60
C ILE A 198 -14.59 4.98 18.91
N GLY A 199 -13.56 4.85 19.73
CA GLY A 199 -13.29 5.75 20.85
C GLY A 199 -12.48 6.98 20.41
N ASN A 200 -12.05 7.80 21.37
CA ASN A 200 -11.20 8.98 21.11
C ASN A 200 -9.79 8.63 20.58
N GLU A 201 -9.48 7.34 20.49
CA GLU A 201 -8.22 6.75 20.04
C GLU A 201 -8.07 6.66 18.52
N GLY A 202 -9.14 6.95 17.76
CA GLY A 202 -9.10 6.94 16.29
C GLY A 202 -9.28 5.55 15.65
N ALA A 203 -9.32 5.53 14.32
CA ALA A 203 -9.66 4.35 13.54
C ALA A 203 -8.55 3.29 13.46
N ASP A 204 -7.27 3.68 13.56
CA ASP A 204 -6.14 2.73 13.56
C ASP A 204 -6.22 1.78 14.77
N ASN A 205 -6.38 2.34 15.96
CA ASN A 205 -6.55 1.57 17.21
C ASN A 205 -7.84 0.71 17.20
N ALA A 206 -8.89 1.16 16.53
CA ALA A 206 -10.11 0.39 16.36
C ALA A 206 -9.88 -0.85 15.46
N LEU A 207 -9.13 -0.70 14.36
CA LEU A 207 -8.73 -1.80 13.49
C LEU A 207 -7.82 -2.79 14.21
N GLU A 208 -6.83 -2.31 14.97
CA GLU A 208 -5.95 -3.18 15.76
C GLU A 208 -6.73 -4.06 16.74
N ARG A 209 -7.78 -3.53 17.38
CA ARG A 209 -8.66 -4.34 18.24
C ARG A 209 -9.42 -5.40 17.46
N ILE A 210 -9.89 -5.08 16.25
CA ILE A 210 -10.54 -6.07 15.38
C ILE A 210 -9.54 -7.18 15.05
N PHE A 211 -8.33 -6.83 14.59
CA PHE A 211 -7.31 -7.80 14.21
C PHE A 211 -6.87 -8.66 15.39
N ALA A 212 -6.56 -8.06 16.53
CA ALA A 212 -6.17 -8.78 17.74
C ALA A 212 -7.23 -9.79 18.21
N ARG A 213 -8.52 -9.51 17.97
CA ARG A 213 -9.63 -10.39 18.36
C ARG A 213 -9.95 -11.49 17.34
N HIS A 214 -9.81 -11.16 16.06
CA HIS A 214 -10.36 -11.98 14.97
C HIS A 214 -9.29 -12.59 14.08
N GLN A 215 -8.26 -11.81 13.70
CA GLN A 215 -7.16 -12.26 12.86
C GLN A 215 -5.91 -11.37 13.06
N PRO A 216 -4.96 -11.73 13.95
CA PRO A 216 -3.81 -10.88 14.27
C PRO A 216 -2.84 -10.64 13.11
N GLY A 217 -2.84 -11.52 12.09
CA GLY A 217 -2.04 -11.34 10.88
C GLY A 217 -2.69 -10.43 9.83
N ALA A 218 -3.88 -9.88 10.09
CA ALA A 218 -4.53 -8.99 9.15
C ALA A 218 -3.91 -7.58 9.19
N SER A 219 -3.89 -6.94 8.03
CA SER A 219 -3.47 -5.55 7.86
C SER A 219 -4.54 -4.78 7.08
N PRO A 220 -4.78 -3.51 7.43
CA PRO A 220 -5.69 -2.69 6.64
C PRO A 220 -5.10 -2.44 5.26
N SER A 221 -5.95 -2.36 4.24
CA SER A 221 -5.54 -1.97 2.89
C SER A 221 -6.10 -0.57 2.60
N PHE A 222 -7.40 -0.44 2.30
CA PHE A 222 -8.02 0.86 2.01
C PHE A 222 -9.47 0.92 2.50
N VAL A 223 -10.05 2.12 2.57
CA VAL A 223 -11.48 2.27 2.87
C VAL A 223 -12.35 1.89 1.69
N TYR A 224 -13.12 0.84 1.92
CA TYR A 224 -14.04 0.27 0.95
C TYR A 224 -15.37 1.04 0.92
N SER A 225 -15.84 1.49 2.08
CA SER A 225 -17.10 2.22 2.21
C SER A 225 -17.06 3.22 3.37
N VAL A 226 -17.56 4.42 3.13
CA VAL A 226 -17.93 5.39 4.17
C VAL A 226 -19.38 5.79 3.93
N TYR A 227 -20.20 5.63 4.95
CA TYR A 227 -21.54 6.18 4.93
C TYR A 227 -21.96 6.68 6.30
N THR A 228 -22.92 7.60 6.31
CA THR A 228 -23.58 8.05 7.52
C THR A 228 -25.01 7.54 7.53
N ASP A 229 -25.40 6.89 8.62
CA ASP A 229 -26.80 6.60 8.86
C ASP A 229 -27.51 7.92 9.18
N THR A 230 -28.56 8.25 8.40
CA THR A 230 -29.25 9.53 8.52
C THR A 230 -30.18 9.59 9.72
N ASP A 231 -30.56 8.43 10.27
CA ASP A 231 -31.47 8.34 11.41
C ASP A 231 -30.70 8.40 12.72
N THR A 232 -29.58 7.67 12.80
CA THR A 232 -28.74 7.63 14.01
C THR A 232 -27.61 8.66 14.01
N HIS A 233 -27.36 9.32 12.88
CA HIS A 233 -26.20 10.19 12.64
C HIS A 233 -24.85 9.51 12.92
N ARG A 234 -24.80 8.17 12.96
CA ARG A 234 -23.58 7.41 13.16
C ARG A 234 -22.86 7.25 11.82
N GLN A 235 -21.55 7.45 11.85
CA GLN A 235 -20.70 7.18 10.70
C GLN A 235 -20.24 5.74 10.72
N PHE A 236 -20.31 5.07 9.57
CA PHE A 236 -19.85 3.71 9.36
C PHE A 236 -18.71 3.72 8.36
N VAL A 237 -17.58 3.17 8.75
CA VAL A 237 -16.39 3.08 7.91
C VAL A 237 -15.98 1.63 7.83
N THR A 238 -15.91 1.10 6.61
CA THR A 238 -15.51 -0.28 6.36
C THR A 238 -14.20 -0.31 5.59
N PHE A 239 -13.20 -0.99 6.15
CA PHE A 239 -11.91 -1.22 5.52
C PHE A 239 -11.92 -2.54 4.78
N LEU A 240 -11.30 -2.57 3.60
CA LEU A 240 -10.80 -3.81 3.04
C LEU A 240 -9.45 -4.11 3.70
N CYS A 241 -9.27 -5.34 4.15
CA CYS A 241 -8.08 -5.80 4.85
C CYS A 241 -7.53 -7.06 4.18
N SER A 242 -6.20 -7.16 4.13
CA SER A 242 -5.48 -8.34 3.66
C SER A 242 -5.02 -9.19 4.84
N THR A 243 -4.88 -10.50 4.64
CA THR A 243 -4.31 -11.40 5.63
C THR A 243 -3.50 -12.52 4.96
N PRO A 244 -2.37 -12.96 5.54
CA PRO A 244 -1.52 -13.99 4.93
C PRO A 244 -2.13 -15.39 5.00
N GLU A 245 -3.15 -15.63 5.84
CA GLU A 245 -3.81 -16.93 5.97
C GLU A 245 -5.30 -16.79 6.30
N ALA A 246 -6.12 -17.74 5.83
CA ALA A 246 -7.55 -17.84 6.18
C ALA A 246 -7.77 -18.52 7.55
N LYS A 247 -7.15 -18.00 8.61
CA LYS A 247 -7.26 -18.56 9.96
C LYS A 247 -7.86 -17.57 10.95
N ALA A 248 -9.08 -17.82 11.41
CA ALA A 248 -9.75 -16.94 12.37
C ALA A 248 -9.48 -17.38 13.81
N GLN A 249 -9.25 -16.42 14.71
CA GLN A 249 -9.35 -16.64 16.16
C GLN A 249 -10.81 -16.63 16.64
N GLN A 250 -11.64 -15.75 16.05
CA GLN A 250 -13.08 -15.68 16.29
C GLN A 250 -13.80 -15.34 15.00
N GLY A 251 -14.88 -16.07 14.70
CA GLY A 251 -15.61 -16.00 13.43
C GLY A 251 -15.26 -17.15 12.50
N GLU A 252 -15.79 -17.09 11.28
CA GLU A 252 -15.61 -18.11 10.26
C GLU A 252 -15.29 -17.46 8.91
N TYR A 253 -14.32 -18.03 8.17
CA TYR A 253 -14.08 -17.65 6.79
C TYR A 253 -15.12 -18.32 5.90
N ILE A 254 -15.99 -17.51 5.29
CA ILE A 254 -17.06 -17.98 4.40
C ILE A 254 -16.69 -17.67 2.96
N SER A 255 -16.92 -18.64 2.07
CA SER A 255 -16.67 -18.45 0.64
C SER A 255 -17.54 -17.31 0.09
N LEU A 256 -16.94 -16.47 -0.75
CA LEU A 256 -17.64 -15.38 -1.45
C LEU A 256 -18.84 -15.87 -2.27
N ARG A 257 -18.86 -17.15 -2.65
CA ARG A 257 -19.98 -17.76 -3.38
C ARG A 257 -21.21 -17.96 -2.50
N ASP A 258 -21.02 -18.18 -1.21
CA ASP A 258 -22.09 -18.51 -0.25
C ASP A 258 -22.64 -17.26 0.43
N VAL A 259 -21.84 -16.19 0.51
CA VAL A 259 -22.18 -14.90 1.15
C VAL A 259 -23.52 -14.32 0.69
N PRO A 260 -23.90 -14.33 -0.61
CA PRO A 260 -25.20 -13.83 -1.04
C PRO A 260 -26.41 -14.54 -0.42
N GLY A 261 -26.25 -15.79 0.02
CA GLY A 261 -27.28 -16.61 0.66
C GLY A 261 -27.37 -16.46 2.17
N LEU A 262 -26.43 -15.73 2.80
CA LEU A 262 -26.39 -15.59 4.26
C LEU A 262 -27.45 -14.60 4.79
N ALA A 263 -27.95 -14.89 5.98
CA ALA A 263 -28.75 -13.95 6.75
C ALA A 263 -27.84 -12.86 7.34
N ILE A 264 -27.82 -11.69 6.73
CA ILE A 264 -27.13 -10.49 7.22
C ILE A 264 -28.22 -9.48 7.62
N PRO A 265 -28.45 -9.24 8.92
CA PRO A 265 -29.55 -8.38 9.40
C PRO A 265 -29.44 -6.93 8.92
N ASP A 266 -28.21 -6.39 8.93
CA ASP A 266 -27.95 -5.02 8.50
C ASP A 266 -28.02 -4.92 6.96
N ALA A 267 -29.00 -4.18 6.45
CA ALA A 267 -29.25 -4.02 5.02
C ALA A 267 -28.10 -3.29 4.29
N ALA A 268 -27.43 -2.34 4.94
CA ALA A 268 -26.31 -1.61 4.37
C ALA A 268 -25.08 -2.52 4.27
N VAL A 269 -24.79 -3.31 5.32
CA VAL A 269 -23.72 -4.33 5.30
C VAL A 269 -24.02 -5.41 4.26
N LYS A 270 -25.28 -5.86 4.15
CA LYS A 270 -25.69 -6.84 3.14
C LYS A 270 -25.47 -6.33 1.72
N SER A 271 -25.91 -5.11 1.42
CA SER A 271 -25.69 -4.46 0.11
C SER A 271 -24.20 -4.31 -0.21
N MET A 272 -23.42 -3.86 0.78
CA MET A 272 -21.97 -3.70 0.67
C MET A 272 -21.24 -5.02 0.39
N LEU A 273 -21.62 -6.12 1.07
CA LEU A 273 -21.04 -7.45 0.86
C LEU A 273 -21.42 -8.03 -0.49
N GLN A 274 -22.66 -7.82 -0.96
CA GLN A 274 -23.06 -8.20 -2.32
C GLN A 274 -22.25 -7.46 -3.37
N ARG A 275 -21.98 -6.16 -3.16
CA ARG A 275 -21.08 -5.39 -4.02
C ARG A 275 -19.66 -5.98 -4.00
N TYR A 276 -19.14 -6.29 -2.81
CA TYR A 276 -17.79 -6.83 -2.65
C TYR A 276 -17.62 -8.17 -3.38
N CYS A 277 -18.60 -9.07 -3.29
CA CYS A 277 -18.58 -10.34 -4.00
C CYS A 277 -18.53 -10.15 -5.53
N ARG A 278 -19.23 -9.14 -6.08
CA ARG A 278 -19.19 -8.81 -7.51
C ARG A 278 -17.85 -8.19 -7.92
N GLU A 279 -17.32 -7.27 -7.12
CA GLU A 279 -16.06 -6.56 -7.38
C GLU A 279 -14.85 -7.49 -7.30
N SER A 280 -14.82 -8.42 -6.32
CA SER A 280 -13.78 -9.42 -6.15
C SER A 280 -13.68 -10.36 -7.36
N ALA A 281 -14.82 -10.78 -7.93
CA ALA A 281 -14.86 -11.61 -9.14
C ALA A 281 -14.25 -10.92 -10.37
N LEU A 282 -14.22 -9.58 -10.38
CA LEU A 282 -13.71 -8.77 -11.49
C LEU A 282 -12.33 -8.14 -11.19
N LYS A 283 -11.75 -8.39 -10.01
CA LYS A 283 -10.53 -7.74 -9.50
C LYS A 283 -10.54 -6.20 -9.64
N THR A 284 -11.71 -5.59 -9.52
CA THR A 284 -11.91 -4.15 -9.71
C THR A 284 -12.57 -3.59 -8.45
N TYR A 285 -11.89 -2.72 -7.71
CA TYR A 285 -12.39 -2.19 -6.44
C TYR A 285 -12.73 -0.70 -6.54
N GLY A 286 -13.82 -0.27 -5.90
CA GLY A 286 -14.22 1.13 -5.83
C GLY A 286 -14.72 1.57 -4.45
N THR A 287 -14.38 2.80 -4.05
CA THR A 287 -14.83 3.38 -2.77
C THR A 287 -16.27 3.89 -2.90
N TYR A 288 -17.17 3.46 -2.01
CA TYR A 288 -18.54 4.01 -1.93
C TYR A 288 -18.57 5.25 -1.05
N TYR A 289 -19.23 6.30 -1.54
CA TYR A 289 -19.56 7.51 -0.80
C TYR A 289 -21.07 7.74 -0.83
N GLY A 290 -21.73 7.78 0.33
CA GLY A 290 -23.18 7.98 0.38
C GLY A 290 -23.77 7.90 1.79
N ASN A 291 -25.03 7.52 1.87
CA ASN A 291 -25.72 7.16 3.10
C ASN A 291 -26.12 5.66 3.07
N HIS A 292 -26.83 5.22 4.10
CA HIS A 292 -27.28 3.83 4.25
C HIS A 292 -28.31 3.36 3.19
N THR A 293 -28.80 4.25 2.32
CA THR A 293 -29.78 3.94 1.26
C THR A 293 -29.33 4.33 -0.16
N CYS A 294 -28.48 5.35 -0.35
CA CYS A 294 -28.06 5.86 -1.66
C CYS A 294 -26.65 6.49 -1.65
N GLY A 295 -25.93 6.43 -2.78
CA GLY A 295 -24.56 6.91 -2.88
C GLY A 295 -23.91 6.69 -4.25
N VAL A 296 -22.65 7.09 -4.36
CA VAL A 296 -21.83 7.04 -5.58
C VAL A 296 -20.60 6.17 -5.33
N VAL A 297 -20.30 5.27 -6.26
CA VAL A 297 -19.05 4.50 -6.27
C VAL A 297 -18.01 5.28 -7.07
N LYS A 298 -16.85 5.56 -6.48
CA LYS A 298 -15.68 6.05 -7.20
C LYS A 298 -14.69 4.89 -7.36
N GLU A 299 -14.38 4.53 -8.60
CA GLU A 299 -13.36 3.51 -8.90
C GLU A 299 -11.98 3.97 -8.39
N LEU A 300 -11.19 3.05 -7.82
CA LEU A 300 -9.82 3.34 -7.38
C LEU A 300 -8.84 3.45 -8.55
N ILE A 301 -9.20 2.91 -9.72
CA ILE A 301 -8.46 3.01 -10.98
C ILE A 301 -9.48 3.32 -12.06
N GLY A 302 -9.51 4.56 -12.54
CA GLY A 302 -10.35 4.93 -13.67
C GLY A 302 -9.90 4.17 -14.91
N ARG A 303 -10.74 3.27 -15.44
CA ARG A 303 -10.64 2.89 -16.85
C ARG A 303 -11.39 3.95 -17.65
N GLU A 304 -10.69 4.96 -18.12
CA GLU A 304 -11.16 5.62 -19.34
C GLU A 304 -10.89 4.66 -20.50
N SER A 305 -11.99 4.23 -21.12
CA SER A 305 -12.04 3.54 -22.41
C SER A 305 -11.45 4.37 -23.54
#